data_AF-A0ABD3UZ77-F1
#
_entry.id   AF-A0ABD3UZ77-F1
#
_cell.length_a   1.000
_cell.length_b   1.000
_cell.length_c   1.000
_cell.angle_alpha   90.00
_cell.angle_beta   90.00
_cell.angle_gamma   90.00
#
_symmetry.space_group_name_H-M   'P 1'
#
loop_
_entity.id
_entity.type
_entity.pdbx_description
1 polymer ?
#
loop_
_entity_poly.entity_id
_entity_poly.type
_entity_poly.pdbx_seq_one_letter_code
_entity_poly.pdbx_strand_id
1 'polypeptide(L)'
;MALSEDDKDRLFRHWKTIKNNVEMRYIIDLLIEERVISPDEWEDMKKSHQLEKDRTEAFLHWLLKQSEKSYDAFLKALHNGKYDFISEKLDRNMQRNHPLTDLSTQLGGKNG
;
A
#
# COMPACT_ATOMS: atom_id res chain seq x y z
N MET A 1 -0.41 -12.36 -15.03
CA MET A 1 -0.94 -12.77 -13.71
C MET A 1 -1.63 -11.56 -13.12
N ALA A 2 -2.91 -11.70 -12.78
CA ALA A 2 -3.69 -10.63 -12.15
C ALA A 2 -3.37 -10.56 -10.65
N LEU A 3 -3.72 -9.45 -10.00
CA LEU A 3 -3.57 -9.28 -8.56
C LEU A 3 -4.31 -10.38 -7.77
N SER A 4 -3.64 -10.95 -6.77
CA SER A 4 -4.19 -12.00 -5.90
C SER A 4 -5.36 -11.47 -5.06
N GLU A 5 -6.27 -12.35 -4.66
CA GLU A 5 -7.41 -11.99 -3.81
C GLU A 5 -6.95 -11.47 -2.43
N ASP A 6 -5.86 -11.99 -1.87
CA ASP A 6 -5.27 -11.52 -0.61
C ASP A 6 -4.78 -10.07 -0.71
N ASP A 7 -4.09 -9.72 -1.80
CA ASP A 7 -3.61 -8.34 -2.03
C ASP A 7 -4.77 -7.36 -2.26
N LYS A 8 -5.80 -7.80 -2.99
CA LYS A 8 -7.03 -7.02 -3.18
C LYS A 8 -7.69 -6.76 -1.83
N ASP A 9 -7.84 -7.78 -1.01
CA ASP A 9 -8.42 -7.67 0.32
C ASP A 9 -7.62 -6.71 1.23
N ARG A 10 -6.28 -6.79 1.20
CA ARG A 10 -5.41 -5.81 1.91
C ARG A 10 -5.63 -4.37 1.45
N LEU A 11 -5.71 -4.16 0.13
CA LEU A 11 -6.02 -2.84 -0.42
C LEU A 11 -7.39 -2.35 0.06
N PHE A 12 -8.41 -3.21 0.08
CA PHE A 12 -9.74 -2.84 0.57
C PHE A 12 -9.76 -2.53 2.06
N ARG A 13 -9.08 -3.34 2.90
CA ARG A 13 -8.98 -3.10 4.35
C ARG A 13 -8.32 -1.76 4.69
N HIS A 14 -7.32 -1.37 3.91
CA HIS A 14 -6.57 -0.14 4.13
C HIS A 14 -6.97 1.00 3.18
N TRP A 15 -8.03 0.83 2.39
CA TRP A 15 -8.43 1.75 1.31
C TRP A 15 -8.58 3.18 1.79
N LYS A 16 -9.34 3.38 2.87
CA LYS A 16 -9.56 4.69 3.48
C LYS A 16 -8.26 5.31 3.99
N THR A 17 -7.37 4.50 4.57
CA THR A 17 -6.08 4.98 5.08
C THR A 17 -5.21 5.47 3.93
N ILE A 18 -5.11 4.69 2.85
CA ILE A 18 -4.34 5.06 1.66
C ILE A 18 -4.91 6.35 1.05
N LYS A 19 -6.23 6.40 0.80
CA LYS A 19 -6.91 7.55 0.20
C LYS A 19 -6.71 8.86 0.96
N ASN A 20 -6.66 8.82 2.30
CA ASN A 20 -6.57 10.03 3.12
C ASN A 20 -5.13 10.49 3.38
N ASN A 21 -4.13 9.62 3.21
CA ASN A 21 -2.75 9.91 3.58
C ASN A 21 -1.78 9.92 2.39
N VAL A 22 -2.08 9.18 1.32
CA VAL A 22 -1.21 9.10 0.14
C VAL A 22 -1.61 10.16 -0.87
N GLU A 23 -0.63 11.01 -1.20
CA GLU A 23 -0.72 11.98 -2.27
C GLU A 23 0.08 11.46 -3.47
N MET A 24 -0.62 11.15 -4.56
CA MET A 24 -0.03 10.52 -5.74
C MET A 24 1.12 11.35 -6.34
N ARG A 25 1.09 12.68 -6.20
CA ARG A 25 2.14 13.57 -6.71
C ARG A 25 3.55 13.25 -6.20
N TYR A 26 3.69 12.62 -5.03
CA TYR A 26 5.01 12.28 -4.45
C TYR A 26 5.54 10.92 -4.90
N ILE A 27 4.68 10.05 -5.43
CA ILE A 27 5.06 8.67 -5.76
C ILE A 27 4.88 8.35 -7.25
N ILE A 28 4.14 9.17 -7.99
CA ILE A 28 3.82 8.89 -9.39
C ILE A 28 5.04 8.88 -10.30
N ASP A 29 6.05 9.72 -10.03
CA ASP A 29 7.27 9.77 -10.82
C ASP A 29 8.00 8.41 -10.80
N LEU A 30 8.09 7.81 -9.61
CA LEU A 30 8.62 6.46 -9.42
C LEU A 30 7.77 5.40 -10.13
N LEU A 31 6.44 5.52 -10.10
CA LEU A 31 5.56 4.58 -10.79
C LEU A 31 5.70 4.67 -12.32
N ILE A 32 5.98 5.85 -12.85
CA ILE A 32 6.26 6.06 -14.27
C ILE A 32 7.64 5.51 -14.65
N GLU A 33 8.65 5.77 -13.82
CA GLU A 33 10.02 5.26 -14.00
C GLU A 33 10.04 3.72 -14.02
N GLU A 34 9.33 3.09 -13.08
CA GLU A 34 9.19 1.63 -12.98
C GLU A 34 8.23 1.05 -14.05
N ARG A 35 7.75 1.87 -15.00
CA ARG A 35 6.84 1.48 -16.10
C ARG A 35 5.56 0.82 -15.61
N VAL A 36 5.09 1.18 -14.41
CA VAL A 36 3.82 0.71 -13.86
C VAL A 36 2.69 1.37 -14.60
N ILE A 37 2.72 2.69 -14.68
CA ILE A 37 1.72 3.51 -15.36
C ILE A 37 2.43 4.43 -16.36
N SER A 38 1.87 4.58 -17.56
CA SER A 38 2.41 5.52 -18.53
C SER A 38 2.11 6.97 -18.10
N PRO A 39 2.96 7.95 -18.46
CA PRO A 39 2.67 9.35 -18.18
C PRO A 39 1.33 9.77 -18.80
N ASP A 40 1.02 9.30 -20.02
CA ASP A 40 -0.24 9.58 -20.72
C ASP A 40 -1.47 9.03 -19.97
N GLU A 41 -1.38 7.78 -19.48
CA GLU A 41 -2.44 7.16 -18.65
C GLU A 41 -2.65 7.94 -17.34
N TRP A 42 -1.58 8.41 -16.71
CA TRP A 42 -1.68 9.24 -15.52
C TRP A 42 -2.28 10.62 -15.83
N GLU A 43 -1.92 11.22 -16.95
CA GLU A 43 -2.48 12.50 -17.39
C GLU A 43 -3.97 12.40 -17.68
N ASP A 44 -4.42 11.35 -18.36
CA ASP A 44 -5.84 11.07 -18.60
C ASP A 44 -6.60 10.89 -17.26
N MET A 45 -6.02 10.11 -16.33
CA MET A 45 -6.59 9.91 -15.00
C MET A 45 -6.72 11.22 -14.22
N LYS A 46 -5.72 12.10 -14.27
CA LYS A 46 -5.76 13.42 -13.61
C LYS A 46 -6.81 14.35 -14.20
N LYS A 47 -7.03 14.33 -15.53
CA LYS A 47 -8.02 15.21 -16.19
C LYS A 47 -9.42 15.01 -15.62
N SER A 48 -9.75 13.78 -15.21
CA SER A 48 -11.06 13.45 -14.63
C SER A 48 -11.16 13.74 -13.11
N HIS A 49 -10.07 14.07 -12.41
CA HIS A 49 -10.05 14.17 -10.95
C HIS A 49 -9.32 15.42 -10.44
N GLN A 50 -10.09 16.36 -9.89
CA GLN A 50 -9.58 17.66 -9.43
C GLN A 50 -8.87 17.60 -8.08
N LEU A 51 -9.27 16.67 -7.19
CA LEU A 51 -8.71 16.55 -5.83
C LEU A 51 -7.72 15.38 -5.75
N GLU A 52 -6.69 15.53 -4.92
CA GLU A 52 -5.67 14.49 -4.71
C GLU A 52 -6.29 13.16 -4.26
N LYS A 53 -7.24 13.20 -3.31
CA LYS A 53 -7.93 11.99 -2.81
C LYS A 53 -8.70 11.23 -3.91
N ASP A 54 -9.23 11.95 -4.89
CA ASP A 54 -9.98 11.38 -6.01
C ASP A 54 -9.01 10.74 -7.02
N ARG A 55 -7.83 11.33 -7.21
CA ARG A 55 -6.75 10.73 -8.01
C ARG A 55 -6.20 9.46 -7.37
N THR A 56 -5.97 9.48 -6.06
CA THR A 56 -5.55 8.29 -5.30
C THR A 56 -6.58 7.18 -5.43
N GLU A 57 -7.88 7.50 -5.31
CA GLU A 57 -8.96 6.52 -5.49
C GLU A 57 -9.00 5.94 -6.91
N ALA A 58 -8.90 6.79 -7.93
CA ALA A 58 -8.85 6.35 -9.33
C ALA A 58 -7.65 5.42 -9.59
N PHE A 59 -6.49 5.77 -9.04
CA PHE A 59 -5.29 4.95 -9.12
C PHE A 59 -5.47 3.59 -8.45
N LEU A 60 -6.07 3.55 -7.25
CA LEU A 60 -6.33 2.28 -6.55
C LEU A 60 -7.29 1.38 -7.34
N HIS A 61 -8.35 1.94 -7.91
CA HIS A 61 -9.25 1.19 -8.79
C HIS A 61 -8.56 0.66 -10.04
N TRP A 62 -7.63 1.43 -10.61
CA TRP A 62 -6.80 0.99 -11.71
C TRP A 62 -5.85 -0.14 -11.27
N LEU A 63 -5.19 -0.01 -10.11
CA LEU A 63 -4.24 -0.97 -9.55
C LEU A 63 -4.86 -2.34 -9.29
N LEU A 64 -6.13 -2.40 -8.85
CA LEU A 64 -6.85 -3.66 -8.65
C LEU A 64 -6.95 -4.54 -9.90
N LYS A 65 -6.84 -3.93 -11.09
CA LYS A 65 -6.88 -4.62 -12.39
C LYS A 65 -5.50 -5.01 -12.91
N GLN A 66 -4.44 -4.57 -12.24
CA GLN A 66 -3.07 -4.78 -12.67
C GLN A 66 -2.48 -6.08 -12.14
N SER A 67 -1.23 -6.31 -12.51
CA SER A 67 -0.45 -7.47 -12.08
C SER A 67 0.15 -7.27 -10.68
N GLU A 68 0.57 -8.38 -10.07
CA GLU A 68 1.32 -8.34 -8.80
C GLU A 68 2.60 -7.49 -8.88
N LYS A 69 3.25 -7.41 -10.05
CA LYS A 69 4.43 -6.55 -10.23
C LYS A 69 4.09 -5.07 -10.04
N SER A 70 2.93 -4.65 -10.53
CA SER A 70 2.43 -3.28 -10.38
C SER A 70 2.12 -2.97 -8.91
N TYR A 71 1.66 -3.97 -8.16
CA TYR A 71 1.44 -3.85 -6.72
C TYR A 71 2.73 -3.75 -5.93
N ASP A 72 3.73 -4.60 -6.21
CA ASP A 72 5.05 -4.52 -5.58
C ASP A 72 5.73 -3.18 -5.84
N ALA A 73 5.69 -2.70 -7.09
CA ALA A 73 6.19 -1.38 -7.44
C ALA A 73 5.44 -0.24 -6.74
N PHE A 74 4.13 -0.40 -6.50
CA PHE A 74 3.37 0.53 -5.67
C PHE A 74 3.83 0.53 -4.21
N LEU A 75 4.09 -0.62 -3.60
CA LEU A 75 4.65 -0.70 -2.25
C LEU A 75 6.02 -0.01 -2.16
N LYS A 76 6.89 -0.26 -3.15
CA LYS A 76 8.21 0.37 -3.25
C LYS A 76 8.09 1.89 -3.40
N ALA A 77 7.15 2.36 -4.22
CA ALA A 77 6.88 3.78 -4.40
C ALA A 77 6.37 4.43 -3.11
N LEU A 78 5.51 3.74 -2.34
CA LEU A 78 5.06 4.20 -1.01
C LEU A 78 6.23 4.32 -0.03
N HIS A 79 7.10 3.31 0.03
CA HIS A 79 8.29 3.32 0.89
C HIS A 79 9.21 4.51 0.54
N ASN A 80 9.54 4.68 -0.74
CA ASN A 80 10.36 5.79 -1.20
C ASN A 80 9.69 7.16 -1.00
N GLY A 81 8.36 7.20 -1.06
CA GLY A 81 7.53 8.38 -0.79
C GLY A 81 7.39 8.74 0.70
N LYS A 82 8.10 8.06 1.60
CA LYS A 82 8.00 8.20 3.07
C LYS A 82 6.63 7.82 3.63
N TYR A 83 5.91 6.95 2.92
CA TYR A 83 4.67 6.32 3.37
C TYR A 83 4.94 4.92 3.92
N ASP A 84 6.04 4.75 4.66
CA ASP A 84 6.50 3.49 5.25
C ASP A 84 5.38 2.78 6.00
N PHE A 85 4.70 3.50 6.90
CA PHE A 85 3.58 2.99 7.69
C PHE A 85 2.43 2.39 6.84
N ILE A 86 2.24 2.89 5.61
CA ILE A 86 1.22 2.39 4.69
C ILE A 86 1.76 1.19 3.91
N SER A 87 3.00 1.27 3.42
CA SER A 87 3.66 0.15 2.74
C SER A 87 3.76 -1.08 3.66
N GLU A 88 4.07 -0.88 4.94
CA GLU A 88 4.14 -1.89 5.98
C GLU A 88 2.79 -2.59 6.23
N LYS A 89 1.68 -1.84 6.21
CA LYS A 89 0.33 -2.43 6.34
C LYS A 89 -0.07 -3.28 5.14
N LEU A 90 0.44 -2.93 3.98
CA LEU A 90 0.15 -3.62 2.73
C LEU A 90 1.13 -4.77 2.47
N ASP A 91 2.31 -4.76 3.10
CA ASP A 91 3.32 -5.79 2.92
C ASP A 91 2.80 -7.20 3.29
N ARG A 92 3.10 -8.16 2.41
CA ARG A 92 2.61 -9.55 2.52
C ARG A 92 3.17 -10.27 3.74
N ASN A 93 4.36 -9.89 4.19
CA ASN A 93 5.11 -10.57 5.26
C ASN A 93 4.82 -9.98 6.66
N MET A 94 4.42 -8.71 6.76
CA MET A 94 4.14 -8.08 8.06
C MET A 94 2.91 -8.63 8.82
N GLN A 95 2.03 -9.39 8.16
CA GLN A 95 0.94 -10.10 8.85
C GLN A 95 1.32 -11.46 9.45
N ARG A 96 2.59 -11.92 9.31
CA ARG A 96 3.08 -13.15 9.97
C ARG A 96 3.78 -12.93 11.32
N ASN A 97 4.04 -11.68 11.71
CA ASN A 97 4.88 -11.37 12.87
C ASN A 97 4.19 -10.47 13.91
N HIS A 98 2.98 -10.82 14.34
CA HIS A 98 2.64 -10.58 15.74
C HIS A 98 2.90 -11.89 16.52
N PRO A 99 4.13 -12.14 17.01
CA PRO A 99 4.26 -13.08 18.11
C PRO A 99 3.37 -12.55 19.24
N LEU A 100 2.49 -13.43 19.70
CA LEU A 100 1.66 -13.30 20.87
C LEU A 100 2.38 -12.47 21.94
N THR A 101 1.78 -11.37 22.39
CA THR A 101 2.02 -10.90 23.75
C THR A 101 1.37 -11.92 24.70
N ASP A 102 1.94 -13.12 24.74
CA ASP A 102 1.82 -14.04 25.87
C ASP A 102 2.79 -13.52 26.95
N LEU A 103 2.41 -12.40 27.56
CA LEU A 103 2.94 -11.97 28.85
C LEU A 103 1.94 -12.37 29.93
N SER A 104 1.52 -13.64 29.90
CA SER A 104 0.85 -14.27 31.03
C SER A 104 1.87 -15.09 31.81
N THR A 105 2.52 -14.43 32.77
CA THR A 105 2.89 -15.04 34.05
C THR A 105 3.91 -16.18 34.00
N GLN A 106 5.18 -15.83 33.82
CA GLN A 106 6.28 -16.60 34.42
C GLN A 106 7.33 -15.66 35.00
N LEU A 107 7.05 -15.02 36.13
CA LEU A 107 8.07 -14.60 37.10
C LEU A 107 7.44 -14.50 38.50
N GLY A 108 7.47 -15.63 39.21
CA GLY A 108 7.11 -15.74 40.62
C GLY A 108 7.93 -16.81 41.35
N GLY A 109 9.14 -17.10 40.88
CA GLY A 109 10.12 -17.87 41.61
C GLY A 109 11.09 -16.92 42.30
N LYS A 110 10.89 -16.67 43.60
CA LYS A 110 11.95 -16.15 44.46
C LYS A 110 12.01 -17.03 45.71
N ASN A 111 12.95 -17.97 45.67
CA ASN A 111 13.47 -18.64 46.85
C ASN A 111 14.24 -17.62 47.69
N GLY A 112 13.97 -17.61 48.99
CA GLY A 112 14.68 -16.89 50.04
C GLY A 112 14.21 -17.42 51.37
#